data_AF-A0A355RPH7-F1
#
_entry.id   AF-A0A355RPH7-F1
#
_cell.length_a   1.000
_cell.length_b   1.000
_cell.length_c   1.000
_cell.angle_alpha   90.00
_cell.angle_beta   90.00
_cell.angle_gamma   90.00
#
_symmetry.space_group_name_H-M   'P 1'
#
loop_
_entity.id
_entity.type
_entity.pdbx_description
1 polymer ?
#
loop_
_entity_poly.entity_id
_entity_poly.type
_entity_poly.pdbx_seq_one_letter_code
_entity_poly.pdbx_strand_id
1 'polypeptide(L)'
;ADDSLVYPSIYVSKSTSNLDKTNALLYVSAFLKKTGQECLLMNVTLNTWNDLKSEYESLSEETKSYIKTNYSSEELSEFRQRYELIINKYGYGDFIFDITPTSIVYSKNKNSGNLLPITILTSIASICLISITIIIIKKRKKN
;
A
#
# COMPACT_ATOMS: atom_id res chain seq x y z
N ALA A 1 -18.58 28.75 46.13
CA ALA A 1 -17.33 27.99 46.02
C ALA A 1 -17.42 27.28 44.68
N ASP A 2 -16.63 27.75 43.72
CA ASP A 2 -16.57 27.24 42.36
C ASP A 2 -15.59 26.08 42.37
N ASP A 3 -16.11 24.85 42.50
CA ASP A 3 -15.34 23.61 42.38
C ASP A 3 -15.03 23.36 40.90
N SER A 4 -14.16 24.22 40.35
CA SER A 4 -13.53 23.99 39.06
C SER A 4 -12.53 22.84 39.23
N LEU A 5 -13.02 21.62 39.01
CA LEU A 5 -12.22 20.40 38.92
C LEU A 5 -11.19 20.56 37.78
N VAL A 6 -9.99 21.02 38.13
CA VAL A 6 -8.83 21.04 37.24
C VAL A 6 -8.41 19.59 37.00
N TYR A 7 -8.92 18.98 35.93
CA TYR A 7 -8.48 17.66 35.51
C TYR A 7 -7.02 17.74 35.01
N PRO A 8 -6.12 16.86 35.48
CA PRO A 8 -4.74 16.85 35.03
C PRO A 8 -4.66 16.47 33.54
N SER A 9 -4.01 17.32 32.75
CA SER A 9 -3.81 17.26 31.29
C SER A 9 -3.14 15.98 30.77
N ILE A 10 -2.67 15.11 31.67
CA ILE A 10 -1.93 13.89 31.36
C ILE A 10 -2.87 12.77 30.86
N TYR A 11 -4.16 12.78 31.25
CA TYR A 11 -5.12 11.78 30.77
C TYR A 11 -5.59 12.03 29.33
N VAL A 12 -5.55 13.28 28.88
CA VAL A 12 -5.99 13.67 27.53
C VAL A 12 -4.94 13.28 26.48
N SER A 13 -3.65 13.44 26.76
CA SER A 13 -2.60 13.18 25.77
C SER A 13 -2.45 11.69 25.38
N LYS A 14 -2.57 10.78 26.36
CA LYS A 14 -2.41 9.34 26.11
C LYS A 14 -3.62 8.71 25.41
N SER A 15 -4.83 9.22 25.67
CA SER A 15 -6.04 8.74 24.98
C SER A 15 -6.07 9.23 23.53
N THR A 16 -5.69 10.48 23.29
CA THR A 16 -5.57 11.05 21.93
C THR A 16 -4.54 10.28 21.09
N SER A 17 -3.35 10.01 21.62
CA SER A 17 -2.32 9.25 20.90
C SER A 17 -2.76 7.83 20.51
N ASN A 18 -3.53 7.14 21.35
CA ASN A 18 -4.07 5.83 21.01
C ASN A 18 -5.19 5.93 19.95
N LEU A 19 -6.04 6.96 20.02
CA LEU A 19 -7.08 7.20 19.03
C LEU A 19 -6.50 7.50 17.65
N ASP A 20 -5.47 8.35 17.57
CA ASP A 20 -4.82 8.68 16.29
C ASP A 20 -4.15 7.47 15.66
N LYS A 21 -3.49 6.62 16.47
CA LYS A 21 -2.97 5.34 16.00
C LYS A 21 -4.09 4.45 15.45
N THR A 22 -5.20 4.32 16.17
CA THR A 22 -6.33 3.50 15.71
C THR A 22 -6.91 4.03 14.40
N ASN A 23 -7.13 5.34 14.30
CA ASN A 23 -7.65 5.98 13.08
C ASN A 23 -6.70 5.82 11.90
N ALA A 24 -5.39 5.93 12.13
CA ALA A 24 -4.38 5.69 11.11
C ALA A 24 -4.44 4.25 10.57
N LEU A 25 -4.52 3.26 11.46
CA LEU A 25 -4.64 1.86 11.07
C LEU A 25 -5.95 1.55 10.34
N LEU A 26 -7.06 2.19 10.75
CA LEU A 26 -8.34 2.07 10.05
C LEU A 26 -8.26 2.61 8.62
N TYR A 27 -7.67 3.80 8.44
CA TYR A 27 -7.45 4.37 7.11
C TYR A 27 -6.55 3.47 6.25
N VAL A 28 -5.43 2.99 6.80
CA VAL A 28 -4.50 2.08 6.12
C VAL A 28 -5.19 0.79 5.66
N SER A 29 -5.97 0.17 6.54
CA SER A 29 -6.74 -1.04 6.23
C SER A 29 -7.76 -0.79 5.12
N ALA A 30 -8.48 0.33 5.19
CA ALA A 30 -9.44 0.74 4.17
C ALA A 30 -8.77 0.98 2.81
N PHE A 31 -7.60 1.64 2.80
CA PHE A 31 -6.79 1.85 1.60
C PHE A 31 -6.40 0.52 0.97
N LEU A 32 -5.79 -0.38 1.75
CA LEU A 32 -5.36 -1.69 1.27
C LEU A 32 -6.54 -2.51 0.73
N LYS A 33 -7.69 -2.45 1.40
CA LYS A 33 -8.91 -3.14 0.96
C LYS A 33 -9.43 -2.60 -0.37
N LYS A 34 -9.62 -1.28 -0.50
CA LYS A 34 -10.16 -0.64 -1.71
C LYS A 34 -9.25 -0.86 -2.92
N THR A 35 -7.95 -0.67 -2.72
CA THR A 35 -6.96 -0.81 -3.79
C THR A 35 -6.60 -2.27 -4.10
N GLY A 36 -6.87 -3.21 -3.18
CA GLY A 36 -6.45 -4.61 -3.33
C GLY A 36 -6.97 -5.27 -4.60
N GLN A 37 -8.29 -5.26 -4.81
CA GLN A 37 -8.89 -5.85 -6.01
C GLN A 37 -8.50 -5.09 -7.28
N GLU A 38 -8.43 -3.77 -7.22
CA GLU A 38 -8.06 -2.95 -8.37
C GLU A 38 -6.60 -3.14 -8.79
N CYS A 39 -5.68 -3.30 -7.83
CA CYS A 39 -4.29 -3.65 -8.10
C CYS A 39 -4.16 -5.04 -8.73
N LEU A 40 -4.93 -6.03 -8.27
CA LEU A 40 -4.95 -7.38 -8.88
C LEU A 40 -5.43 -7.33 -10.34
N LEU A 41 -6.37 -6.44 -10.66
CA LEU A 41 -6.86 -6.21 -12.02
C LEU A 41 -5.99 -5.24 -12.83
N MET A 42 -4.92 -4.70 -12.23
CA MET A 42 -4.07 -3.65 -12.81
C MET A 42 -4.86 -2.42 -13.30
N ASN A 43 -5.93 -2.08 -12.60
CA ASN A 43 -6.83 -0.98 -12.97
C ASN A 43 -7.31 -0.24 -11.71
N VAL A 44 -6.38 0.40 -10.99
CA VAL A 44 -6.75 1.36 -9.94
C VAL A 44 -7.40 2.56 -10.60
N THR A 45 -8.60 2.92 -10.13
CA THR A 45 -9.38 3.99 -10.78
C THR A 45 -9.06 5.34 -10.16
N LEU A 46 -9.15 6.39 -10.97
CA LEU A 46 -8.98 7.77 -10.49
C LEU A 46 -10.05 8.12 -9.45
N ASN A 47 -11.26 7.54 -9.56
CA ASN A 47 -12.31 7.73 -8.57
C ASN A 47 -11.89 7.16 -7.20
N THR A 48 -11.45 5.90 -7.17
CA THR A 48 -10.95 5.28 -5.94
C THR A 48 -9.79 6.08 -5.33
N TRP A 49 -8.89 6.60 -6.16
CA TRP A 49 -7.79 7.46 -5.69
C TRP A 49 -8.28 8.77 -5.07
N ASN A 50 -9.22 9.46 -5.71
CA ASN A 50 -9.77 10.72 -5.21
C ASN A 50 -10.60 10.52 -3.93
N ASP A 51 -11.31 9.40 -3.82
CA ASP A 51 -12.05 9.02 -2.62
C ASP A 51 -11.08 8.81 -1.45
N LEU A 52 -9.99 8.07 -1.66
CA LEU A 52 -8.96 7.83 -0.65
C LEU A 52 -8.25 9.12 -0.23
N LYS A 53 -7.99 10.03 -1.19
CA LYS A 53 -7.46 11.36 -0.89
C LYS A 53 -8.40 12.15 0.01
N SER A 54 -9.70 12.18 -0.32
CA SER A 54 -10.70 12.90 0.46
C SER A 54 -10.83 12.32 1.88
N GLU A 55 -10.79 11.00 2.00
CA GLU A 55 -10.77 10.32 3.31
C GLU A 55 -9.53 10.69 4.12
N TYR A 56 -8.34 10.71 3.50
CA TYR A 56 -7.11 11.13 4.17
C TYR A 56 -7.13 12.59 4.63
N GLU A 57 -7.60 13.49 3.77
CA GLU A 57 -7.68 14.93 4.07
C GLU A 57 -8.60 15.21 5.27
N SER A 58 -9.61 14.37 5.50
CA SER A 58 -10.54 14.46 6.65
C SER A 58 -9.95 13.99 7.99
N LEU A 59 -8.79 13.35 8.00
CA LEU A 59 -8.14 12.88 9.23
C LEU A 59 -7.55 14.05 10.04
N SER A 60 -7.37 13.85 11.36
CA SER A 60 -6.63 14.79 12.21
C SER A 60 -5.16 14.89 11.76
N GLU A 61 -4.52 16.03 12.03
CA GLU A 61 -3.10 16.22 11.71
C GLU A 61 -2.21 15.23 12.48
N GLU A 62 -2.59 14.88 13.70
CA GLU A 62 -1.92 13.86 14.51
C GLU A 62 -2.04 12.46 13.87
N THR A 63 -3.21 12.11 13.35
CA THR A 63 -3.41 10.85 12.61
C THR A 63 -2.58 10.84 11.32
N LYS A 64 -2.59 11.93 10.55
CA LYS A 64 -1.76 12.08 9.33
C LYS A 64 -0.28 11.94 9.65
N SER A 65 0.18 12.58 10.73
CA SER A 65 1.56 12.47 11.22
C SER A 65 1.92 11.05 11.63
N TYR A 66 1.01 10.33 12.29
CA TYR A 66 1.21 8.93 12.65
C TYR A 66 1.44 8.07 11.40
N ILE A 67 0.61 8.22 10.36
CA ILE A 67 0.75 7.52 9.07
C ILE A 67 2.11 7.83 8.43
N LYS A 68 2.55 9.11 8.49
CA LYS A 68 3.80 9.56 7.87
C LYS A 68 5.08 9.16 8.62
N THR A 69 5.00 8.68 9.86
CA THR A 69 6.19 8.46 10.70
C THR A 69 6.36 7.02 11.18
N ASN A 70 5.30 6.20 11.17
CA ASN A 70 5.30 4.87 11.80
C ASN A 70 5.38 3.69 10.82
N TYR A 71 6.25 3.75 9.81
CA TYR A 71 6.37 2.70 8.77
C TYR A 71 6.93 1.35 9.21
N SER A 72 7.31 1.21 10.49
CA SER A 72 7.90 -0.02 11.01
C SER A 72 6.88 -1.13 11.29
N SER A 73 5.57 -0.82 11.30
CA SER A 73 4.55 -1.87 11.33
C SER A 73 4.35 -2.49 9.96
N GLU A 74 4.04 -3.80 9.93
CA GLU A 74 3.82 -4.55 8.69
C GLU A 74 2.75 -3.91 7.80
N GLU A 75 1.60 -3.55 8.38
CA GLU A 75 0.49 -2.91 7.64
C GLU A 75 0.87 -1.55 7.05
N LEU A 76 1.60 -0.71 7.78
CA LEU A 76 2.03 0.60 7.28
C LEU A 76 3.11 0.47 6.20
N SER A 77 3.96 -0.57 6.28
CA SER A 77 4.92 -0.90 5.25
C SER A 77 4.24 -1.37 3.96
N GLU A 78 3.27 -2.29 4.05
CA GLU A 78 2.50 -2.76 2.88
C GLU A 78 1.74 -1.61 2.22
N PHE A 79 1.10 -0.77 3.04
CA PHE A 79 0.42 0.44 2.60
C PHE A 79 1.32 1.35 1.80
N ARG A 80 2.49 1.70 2.34
CA ARG A 80 3.44 2.59 1.67
C ARG A 80 3.91 2.02 0.34
N GLN A 81 4.27 0.73 0.30
CA GLN A 81 4.70 0.08 -0.94
C GLN A 81 3.61 0.10 -2.01
N ARG A 82 2.35 -0.17 -1.63
CA ARG A 82 1.22 -0.12 -2.57
C ARG A 82 0.93 1.31 -3.03
N TYR A 83 1.02 2.27 -2.13
CA TYR A 83 0.85 3.69 -2.43
C TYR A 83 1.86 4.16 -3.49
N GLU A 84 3.15 3.89 -3.25
CA GLU A 84 4.25 4.19 -4.20
C GLU A 84 4.03 3.51 -5.55
N LEU A 85 3.59 2.24 -5.56
CA LEU A 85 3.29 1.51 -6.79
C LEU A 85 2.17 2.18 -7.60
N ILE A 86 1.10 2.64 -6.94
CA ILE A 86 -0.04 3.27 -7.60
C ILE A 86 0.37 4.60 -8.24
N ILE A 87 1.07 5.47 -7.50
CA ILE A 87 1.56 6.74 -8.04
C ILE A 87 2.44 6.50 -9.27
N ASN A 88 3.41 5.60 -9.15
CA ASN A 88 4.37 5.35 -10.22
C ASN A 88 3.74 4.67 -11.44
N LYS A 89 2.72 3.82 -11.25
CA LYS A 89 2.08 3.08 -12.36
C LYS A 89 1.00 3.88 -13.07
N TYR A 90 0.20 4.66 -12.35
CA TYR A 90 -0.96 5.36 -12.92
C TYR A 90 -0.75 6.88 -13.05
N GLY A 91 0.37 7.42 -12.53
CA GLY A 91 0.69 8.85 -12.62
C GLY A 91 -0.21 9.73 -11.76
N TYR A 92 -0.76 9.17 -10.68
CA TYR A 92 -1.63 9.92 -9.77
C TYR A 92 -0.81 10.86 -8.86
N GLY A 93 -1.43 11.97 -8.48
CA GLY A 93 -0.80 12.94 -7.58
C GLY A 93 -0.56 12.35 -6.19
N ASP A 94 0.61 12.62 -5.64
CA ASP A 94 0.90 12.37 -4.23
C ASP A 94 0.09 13.32 -3.34
N PHE A 95 -0.42 12.80 -2.23
CA PHE A 95 -1.13 13.53 -1.19
C PHE A 95 -0.72 13.14 0.24
N ILE A 96 0.26 12.23 0.43
CA ILE A 96 0.70 11.76 1.75
C ILE A 96 2.20 11.92 1.96
N PHE A 97 3.03 11.50 1.02
CA PHE A 97 4.45 11.23 1.29
C PHE A 97 5.43 12.14 0.55
N ASP A 98 4.93 13.07 -0.26
CA ASP A 98 5.76 13.99 -1.05
C ASP A 98 6.78 13.24 -1.94
N ILE A 99 6.42 12.03 -2.37
CA ILE A 99 7.11 11.21 -3.35
C ILE A 99 7.06 11.98 -4.67
N THR A 100 8.23 12.38 -5.14
CA THR A 100 8.35 12.82 -6.53
C THR A 100 8.11 11.59 -7.40
N PRO A 101 7.09 11.59 -8.28
CA PRO A 101 6.87 10.46 -9.18
C PRO A 101 8.14 10.27 -9.98
N THR A 102 8.84 9.16 -9.77
CA THR A 102 9.91 8.78 -10.67
C THR A 102 9.20 8.55 -11.99
N SER A 103 9.51 9.35 -13.01
CA SER A 103 8.96 9.13 -14.35
C SER A 103 9.47 7.77 -14.82
N ILE A 104 8.77 6.70 -14.43
CA ILE A 104 8.92 5.40 -15.02
C ILE A 104 8.29 5.58 -16.38
N VAL A 105 9.11 5.96 -17.35
CA VAL A 105 8.77 5.87 -18.75
C VAL A 105 8.50 4.39 -18.99
N TYR A 106 7.25 3.97 -18.79
CA TYR A 106 6.72 2.79 -19.43
C TYR A 106 6.73 3.13 -20.91
N SER A 107 7.89 2.94 -21.55
CA SER A 107 8.00 2.79 -22.99
C SER A 107 7.13 1.60 -23.32
N LYS A 108 5.85 1.86 -23.57
CA LYS A 108 4.93 0.94 -24.21
C LYS A 108 5.48 0.76 -25.61
N ASN A 109 6.43 -0.16 -25.74
CA ASN A 109 7.08 -0.48 -26.99
C ASN A 109 6.06 -1.17 -27.89
N LYS A 110 5.28 -0.34 -28.61
CA LYS A 110 4.57 -0.72 -29.83
C LYS A 110 5.50 -0.42 -31.00
N ASN A 111 6.54 -1.21 -31.22
CA ASN A 111 6.87 -1.75 -32.55
C ASN A 111 8.14 -2.63 -32.52
N SER A 112 7.97 -3.85 -33.03
CA SER A 112 8.86 -4.58 -33.95
C SER A 112 10.36 -4.24 -33.97
N GLY A 113 11.18 -5.26 -33.66
CA GLY A 113 12.50 -5.44 -34.26
C GLY A 113 13.66 -5.22 -33.30
N ASN A 114 14.22 -6.33 -32.81
CA ASN A 114 15.59 -6.55 -32.31
C ASN A 114 16.36 -5.33 -31.77
N LEU A 115 16.64 -5.34 -30.45
CA LEU A 115 17.99 -5.32 -29.86
C LEU A 115 17.86 -5.39 -28.33
N LEU A 116 18.46 -6.43 -27.74
CA LEU A 116 18.66 -6.58 -26.29
C LEU A 116 19.80 -5.65 -25.81
N PRO A 117 19.82 -5.28 -24.52
CA PRO A 117 20.63 -6.09 -23.58
C PRO A 117 19.94 -6.37 -22.23
N ILE A 118 19.63 -7.66 -22.03
CA ILE A 118 20.00 -8.55 -20.91
C ILE A 118 20.22 -7.94 -19.49
N THR A 119 19.23 -8.27 -18.61
CA THR A 119 19.26 -8.76 -17.19
C THR A 119 19.81 -7.87 -16.06
N ILE A 120 19.22 -7.85 -14.84
CA ILE A 120 19.16 -8.90 -13.79
C ILE A 120 17.84 -8.73 -12.97
N LEU A 121 16.91 -9.72 -12.89
CA LEU A 121 16.79 -10.88 -11.95
C LEU A 121 16.56 -10.43 -10.47
N THR A 122 15.61 -10.89 -9.63
CA THR A 122 14.97 -12.21 -9.37
C THR A 122 13.71 -12.02 -8.47
N SER A 123 12.53 -12.56 -8.78
CA SER A 123 11.95 -13.88 -8.40
C SER A 123 11.20 -13.95 -7.05
N ILE A 124 9.86 -13.87 -7.07
CA ILE A 124 8.97 -14.63 -6.15
C ILE A 124 7.67 -14.98 -6.88
N ALA A 125 7.70 -15.99 -7.77
CA ALA A 125 6.48 -16.64 -8.28
C ALA A 125 6.81 -18.03 -8.87
N SER A 126 7.54 -18.89 -8.14
CA SER A 126 7.94 -20.21 -8.70
C SER A 126 7.96 -21.37 -7.70
N ILE A 127 7.14 -21.37 -6.63
CA ILE A 127 7.09 -22.53 -5.71
C ILE A 127 5.84 -23.42 -5.88
N CYS A 128 4.77 -22.97 -6.53
CA CYS A 128 3.54 -23.81 -6.60
C CYS A 128 3.42 -24.74 -7.82
N LEU A 129 4.25 -24.63 -8.86
CA LEU A 129 4.07 -25.40 -10.10
C LEU A 129 4.96 -26.66 -10.22
N ILE A 130 6.00 -26.81 -9.38
CA ILE A 130 6.90 -27.98 -9.44
C ILE A 130 6.32 -29.19 -8.70
N SER A 131 5.46 -28.97 -7.71
CA SER A 131 4.83 -30.05 -6.94
C SER A 131 3.80 -30.84 -7.74
N ILE A 132 3.15 -30.22 -8.74
CA ILE A 132 2.08 -30.86 -9.52
C ILE A 132 2.65 -31.82 -10.58
N THR A 133 3.78 -31.49 -11.22
CA THR A 133 4.38 -32.34 -12.27
C THR A 133 5.00 -33.62 -11.70
N ILE A 134 5.59 -33.57 -10.50
CA ILE A 134 6.15 -34.76 -9.84
C ILE A 134 5.06 -35.79 -9.49
N ILE A 135 3.87 -35.32 -9.05
CA ILE A 135 2.75 -36.22 -8.70
C ILE A 135 2.21 -36.95 -9.93
N ILE A 136 2.09 -36.27 -11.08
CA ILE A 136 1.57 -36.88 -12.32
C ILE A 136 2.53 -37.95 -12.86
N ILE A 137 3.85 -37.71 -12.82
CA ILE A 137 4.85 -38.67 -13.30
C ILE A 137 4.91 -39.91 -12.41
N LYS A 138 4.82 -39.74 -11.08
CA LYS A 138 4.88 -40.88 -10.15
C LYS A 138 3.64 -41.78 -10.24
N LYS A 139 2.47 -41.24 -10.59
CA LYS A 139 1.23 -42.01 -10.75
C LYS A 139 1.21 -42.84 -12.05
N ARG A 140 1.91 -42.41 -13.11
CA ARG A 140 2.01 -43.14 -14.38
C ARG A 140 2.95 -44.36 -14.35
N LYS A 141 3.90 -44.41 -13.42
CA LYS A 141 4.83 -45.57 -13.29
C LYS A 141 4.30 -46.74 -12.47
N LYS A 142 3.13 -46.60 -11.81
CA LYS A 142 2.57 -47.62 -10.90
C LYS A 142 1.31 -48.31 -11.45
N ASN A 143 0.78 -47.86 -12.59
CA ASN A 143 -0.13 -48.65 -13.43
C ASN A 143 0.66 -49.28 -14.58
#